data_AF-A0A9J7IFC2-F1
#
_entry.id   AF-A0A9J7IFC2-F1
#
_cell.length_a   1.000
_cell.length_b   1.000
_cell.length_c   1.000
_cell.angle_alpha   90.00
_cell.angle_beta   90.00
_cell.angle_gamma   90.00
#
_symmetry.space_group_name_H-M   'P 1'
#
loop_
_entity.id
_entity.type
_entity.pdbx_description
1 polymer ?
#
loop_
_entity_poly.entity_id
_entity_poly.type
_entity_poly.pdbx_seq_one_letter_code
_entity_poly.pdbx_strand_id
1 'polypeptide(L)'
;MRYFLLNIALLLGSVIFVASQGYYSVLAPGHIQSNRNYTVLVTIHQSPEPVKVNVTIEGPTFEIHEEVFLNPFESKAITILPPKLTDGEHKLIVQGVSGLRFYNESELIEIVDAGPTVNIQTDKAVYKPGDLVQFRVVLMDEHTRPLKIPEPIRVEITVSEKV
;
A
#
# COMPACT_ATOMS: atom_id res chain seq x y z
N MET A 1 -25.45 39.73 -43.51
CA MET A 1 -25.30 38.25 -43.62
C MET A 1 -23.88 37.75 -43.29
N ARG A 2 -22.81 38.42 -43.73
CA ARG A 2 -21.40 37.96 -43.56
C ARG A 2 -20.91 37.86 -42.10
N TYR A 3 -21.36 38.75 -41.22
CA TYR A 3 -21.00 38.75 -39.80
C TYR A 3 -21.76 37.71 -38.96
N PHE A 4 -22.93 37.26 -39.44
CA PHE A 4 -23.75 36.27 -38.73
C PHE A 4 -23.10 34.88 -38.76
N LEU A 5 -22.56 34.48 -39.92
CA LEU A 5 -21.81 33.24 -40.08
C LEU A 5 -20.49 33.25 -39.30
N LEU A 6 -19.82 34.41 -39.22
CA LEU A 6 -18.59 34.57 -38.44
C LEU A 6 -18.85 34.40 -36.93
N ASN A 7 -19.94 34.97 -36.42
CA ASN A 7 -20.33 34.84 -35.01
C ASN A 7 -20.76 33.40 -34.65
N ILE A 8 -21.43 32.69 -35.57
CA ILE A 8 -21.75 31.26 -35.39
C ILE A 8 -20.48 30.40 -35.36
N ALA A 9 -19.51 30.66 -36.25
CA ALA A 9 -18.24 29.96 -36.26
C ALA A 9 -17.42 30.21 -34.97
N LEU A 10 -17.46 31.44 -34.44
CA LEU A 10 -16.80 31.79 -33.18
C LEU A 10 -17.45 31.09 -31.97
N LEU A 11 -18.79 31.02 -31.95
CA LEU A 11 -19.55 30.28 -30.92
C LEU A 11 -19.29 28.77 -30.99
N LEU A 12 -19.33 28.15 -32.17
CA LEU A 12 -18.97 26.73 -32.32
C LEU A 12 -17.53 26.45 -31.90
N GLY A 13 -16.58 27.34 -32.25
CA GLY A 13 -15.18 27.22 -31.81
C GLY A 13 -15.01 27.26 -30.29
N SER A 14 -15.83 28.06 -29.59
CA SER A 14 -15.80 28.14 -28.12
C SER A 14 -16.39 26.90 -27.42
N VAL A 15 -17.39 26.24 -28.01
CA VAL A 15 -18.01 25.03 -27.43
C VAL A 15 -17.06 23.82 -27.51
N ILE A 16 -16.20 23.76 -28.52
CA ILE A 16 -15.24 22.66 -28.71
C ILE A 16 -14.13 22.65 -27.63
N PHE A 17 -13.94 23.76 -26.89
CA PHE A 17 -12.86 23.88 -25.89
C PHE A 17 -13.22 23.42 -24.47
N VAL A 18 -14.46 22.99 -24.20
CA VAL A 18 -14.79 22.32 -22.94
C VAL A 18 -14.45 20.84 -23.07
N ALA A 19 -13.17 20.53 -23.28
CA ALA A 19 -12.66 19.20 -23.06
C ALA A 19 -12.75 18.94 -21.55
N SER A 20 -13.73 18.13 -21.15
CA SER A 20 -13.94 17.69 -19.76
C SER A 20 -12.63 17.11 -19.22
N GLN A 21 -11.88 17.91 -18.47
CA GLN A 21 -10.67 17.46 -17.80
C GLN A 21 -11.09 16.48 -16.71
N GLY A 22 -10.66 15.23 -16.84
CA GLY A 22 -10.90 14.23 -15.81
C GLY A 22 -9.91 14.42 -14.66
N TYR A 23 -10.39 14.27 -13.42
CA TYR A 23 -9.56 14.40 -12.23
C TYR A 23 -9.57 13.08 -11.47
N TYR A 24 -8.40 12.71 -10.96
CA TYR A 24 -8.24 11.49 -10.18
C TYR A 24 -7.38 11.78 -8.94
N SER A 25 -7.46 10.89 -7.97
CA SER A 25 -6.57 10.91 -6.80
C SER A 25 -6.21 9.49 -6.43
N VAL A 26 -4.94 9.28 -6.09
CA VAL A 26 -4.41 8.02 -5.62
C VAL A 26 -3.82 8.26 -4.25
N LEU A 27 -4.24 7.47 -3.26
CA LEU A 27 -3.74 7.53 -1.90
C LEU A 27 -3.26 6.14 -1.50
N ALA A 28 -2.03 6.05 -1.01
CA ALA A 28 -1.44 4.81 -0.53
C ALA A 28 -0.41 5.11 0.57
N PRO A 29 -0.11 4.16 1.47
CA PRO A 29 0.98 4.29 2.43
C PRO A 29 2.34 4.42 1.73
N GLY A 30 3.24 5.27 2.24
CA GLY A 30 4.60 5.40 1.69
C GLY A 30 5.56 4.26 2.07
N HIS A 31 5.09 3.25 2.79
CA HIS A 31 5.88 2.10 3.23
C HIS A 31 5.18 0.79 2.89
N ILE A 32 5.97 -0.25 2.66
CA ILE A 32 5.49 -1.61 2.33
C ILE A 32 6.07 -2.63 3.31
N GLN A 33 5.30 -3.68 3.58
CA GLN A 33 5.62 -4.71 4.57
C GLN A 33 5.42 -6.10 3.98
N SER A 34 6.28 -7.04 4.38
CA SER A 34 6.20 -8.44 3.96
C SER A 34 4.90 -9.08 4.43
N ASN A 35 4.24 -9.83 3.54
CA ASN A 35 3.04 -10.63 3.87
C ASN A 35 1.92 -9.83 4.55
N ARG A 36 1.83 -8.52 4.27
CA ARG A 36 0.82 -7.64 4.86
C ARG A 36 0.02 -6.95 3.77
N ASN A 37 -1.29 -6.95 3.94
CA ASN A 37 -2.21 -6.26 3.04
C ASN A 37 -1.80 -4.79 2.85
N TYR A 38 -1.42 -4.45 1.62
CA TYR A 38 -1.15 -3.11 1.16
C TYR A 38 -2.36 -2.58 0.41
N THR A 39 -2.94 -1.48 0.86
CA THR A 39 -4.20 -0.95 0.30
C THR A 39 -3.96 0.38 -0.39
N VAL A 40 -4.36 0.45 -1.66
CA VAL A 40 -4.33 1.65 -2.51
C VAL A 40 -5.76 2.13 -2.72
N LEU A 41 -6.04 3.38 -2.39
CA LEU A 41 -7.32 4.02 -2.65
C LEU A 41 -7.22 4.83 -3.95
N VAL A 42 -7.96 4.42 -4.96
CA VAL A 42 -8.09 5.14 -6.22
C VAL A 42 -9.45 5.80 -6.27
N THR A 43 -9.49 7.10 -6.55
CA THR A 43 -10.73 7.87 -6.71
C THR A 43 -10.73 8.55 -8.07
N ILE A 44 -11.81 8.35 -8.82
CA ILE A 44 -12.10 9.08 -10.05
C ILE A 44 -13.14 10.15 -9.71
N HIS A 45 -12.73 11.41 -9.70
CA HIS A 45 -13.63 12.52 -9.37
C HIS A 45 -14.53 12.85 -10.56
N GLN A 46 -13.95 13.03 -11.75
CA GLN A 46 -14.68 13.34 -12.97
C GLN A 46 -14.04 12.56 -14.12
N SER A 47 -14.86 11.94 -14.96
CA SER A 47 -14.40 11.34 -16.21
C SER A 47 -15.58 11.24 -17.20
N PRO A 48 -15.36 11.43 -18.51
CA PRO A 48 -16.41 11.24 -19.52
C PRO A 48 -16.86 9.78 -19.66
N GLU A 49 -15.96 8.83 -19.38
CA GLU A 49 -16.21 7.39 -19.50
C GLU A 49 -15.67 6.66 -18.26
N PRO A 50 -16.14 5.43 -17.97
CA PRO A 50 -15.53 4.59 -16.95
C PRO A 50 -14.02 4.43 -17.18
N VAL A 51 -13.25 4.55 -16.11
CA VAL A 51 -11.79 4.53 -16.15
C VAL A 51 -11.29 3.14 -15.81
N LYS A 52 -10.42 2.62 -16.67
CA LYS A 52 -9.66 1.40 -16.42
C LYS A 52 -8.32 1.77 -15.80
N VAL A 53 -8.09 1.34 -14.57
CA VAL A 53 -6.87 1.63 -13.80
C VAL A 53 -6.12 0.33 -13.53
N ASN A 54 -4.82 0.32 -13.81
CA ASN A 54 -3.93 -0.76 -13.42
C ASN A 54 -3.05 -0.27 -12.27
N VAL A 55 -3.03 -1.02 -11.19
CA VAL A 55 -2.16 -0.82 -10.02
C VAL A 55 -1.10 -1.90 -10.05
N THR A 56 0.17 -1.51 -9.97
CA THR A 56 1.30 -2.42 -9.99
C THR A 56 2.20 -2.15 -8.80
N ILE A 57 2.58 -3.20 -8.09
CA ILE A 57 3.65 -3.15 -7.08
C ILE A 57 4.81 -3.96 -7.63
N GLU A 58 5.92 -3.29 -7.83
CA GLU A 58 7.17 -3.88 -8.32
C GLU A 58 8.18 -3.89 -7.16
N GLY A 59 8.83 -5.04 -6.99
CA GLY A 59 9.97 -5.21 -6.11
C GLY A 59 11.07 -5.99 -6.82
N PRO A 60 12.24 -6.17 -6.21
CA PRO A 60 13.40 -6.78 -6.88
C PRO A 60 13.17 -8.22 -7.35
N THR A 61 12.25 -8.92 -6.70
CA THR A 61 11.98 -10.36 -6.90
C THR A 61 10.54 -10.67 -7.27
N PHE A 62 9.65 -9.67 -7.28
CA PHE A 62 8.24 -9.88 -7.51
C PHE A 62 7.61 -8.69 -8.23
N GLU A 63 6.56 -8.97 -8.98
CA GLU A 63 5.73 -7.96 -9.64
C GLU A 63 4.28 -8.40 -9.49
N ILE A 64 3.42 -7.54 -8.95
CA ILE A 64 2.01 -7.83 -8.75
C ILE A 64 1.19 -6.77 -9.47
N HIS A 65 0.24 -7.21 -10.28
CA HIS A 65 -0.66 -6.34 -11.03
C HIS A 65 -2.10 -6.60 -10.63
N GLU A 66 -2.82 -5.52 -10.35
CA GLU A 66 -4.27 -5.52 -10.15
C GLU A 66 -4.92 -4.56 -11.13
N GLU A 67 -6.00 -5.02 -11.75
CA GLU A 67 -6.76 -4.26 -12.72
C GLU A 67 -8.14 -3.95 -12.15
N VAL A 68 -8.56 -2.69 -12.27
CA VAL A 68 -9.83 -2.25 -11.73
C VAL A 68 -10.53 -1.26 -12.66
N PHE A 69 -11.85 -1.38 -12.71
CA PHE A 69 -12.72 -0.42 -13.39
C PHE A 69 -13.39 0.45 -12.33
N LEU A 70 -13.36 1.77 -12.54
CA LEU A 70 -14.06 2.76 -11.73
C LEU A 70 -14.95 3.61 -12.63
N ASN A 71 -16.17 3.87 -12.20
CA ASN A 71 -17.06 4.83 -12.82
C ASN A 71 -16.66 6.28 -12.43
N PRO A 72 -17.14 7.29 -13.15
CA PRO A 72 -17.04 8.67 -12.71
C PRO A 72 -17.66 8.85 -11.31
N PHE A 73 -17.02 9.64 -10.45
CA PHE A 73 -17.40 9.87 -9.05
C PHE A 73 -17.32 8.63 -8.14
N GLU A 74 -16.53 7.62 -8.51
CA GLU A 74 -16.34 6.39 -7.73
C GLU A 74 -14.96 6.35 -7.06
N SER A 75 -14.92 5.81 -5.84
CA SER A 75 -13.71 5.49 -5.09
C SER A 75 -13.64 3.99 -4.83
N LYS A 76 -12.47 3.38 -5.05
CA LYS A 76 -12.26 1.96 -4.80
C LYS A 76 -10.94 1.72 -4.08
N ALA A 77 -11.02 0.94 -3.00
CA ALA A 77 -9.86 0.43 -2.28
C ALA A 77 -9.43 -0.90 -2.91
N ILE A 78 -8.16 -0.98 -3.27
CA ILE A 78 -7.54 -2.14 -3.91
C ILE A 78 -6.51 -2.67 -2.92
N THR A 79 -6.70 -3.90 -2.46
CA THR A 79 -5.83 -4.51 -1.45
C THR A 79 -4.99 -5.59 -2.12
N ILE A 80 -3.68 -5.44 -2.02
CA ILE A 80 -2.67 -6.34 -2.59
C ILE A 80 -1.91 -6.98 -1.43
N LEU A 81 -1.62 -8.27 -1.52
CA LEU A 81 -0.80 -8.98 -0.54
C LEU A 81 0.61 -9.22 -1.11
N PRO A 82 1.59 -8.33 -0.85
CA PRO A 82 2.97 -8.55 -1.23
C PRO A 82 3.54 -9.81 -0.54
N PRO A 83 4.43 -10.54 -1.23
CA PRO A 83 5.14 -11.68 -0.63
C PRO A 83 6.15 -11.19 0.42
N LYS A 84 7.04 -12.08 0.84
CA LYS A 84 8.21 -11.69 1.62
C LYS A 84 9.07 -10.74 0.80
N LEU A 85 9.25 -9.52 1.31
CA LEU A 85 10.09 -8.50 0.70
C LEU A 85 11.57 -8.90 0.79
N THR A 86 12.33 -8.50 -0.21
CA THR A 86 13.79 -8.62 -0.27
C THR A 86 14.37 -7.22 -0.29
N ASP A 87 15.56 -7.04 0.27
CA ASP A 87 16.25 -5.75 0.25
C ASP A 87 16.39 -5.22 -1.18
N GLY A 88 16.14 -3.92 -1.39
CA GLY A 88 16.20 -3.28 -2.72
C GLY A 88 15.06 -2.31 -3.00
N GLU A 89 15.00 -1.81 -4.24
CA GLU A 89 14.02 -0.80 -4.65
C GLU A 89 12.62 -1.40 -4.83
N HIS A 90 11.62 -0.74 -4.23
CA HIS A 90 10.21 -1.10 -4.36
C HIS A 90 9.44 0.10 -4.90
N LYS A 91 8.47 -0.16 -5.78
CA LYS A 91 7.72 0.89 -6.47
C LYS A 91 6.23 0.57 -6.52
N LEU A 92 5.42 1.61 -6.34
CA LEU A 92 4.01 1.62 -6.66
C LEU A 92 3.80 2.38 -7.97
N ILE A 93 3.23 1.71 -8.97
CA ILE A 93 2.88 2.29 -10.25
C ILE A 93 1.37 2.24 -10.40
N VAL A 94 0.73 3.38 -10.66
CA VAL A 94 -0.72 3.46 -10.91
C VAL A 94 -0.95 4.17 -12.23
N GLN A 95 -1.58 3.46 -13.16
CA GLN A 95 -1.80 3.92 -14.52
C GLN A 95 -3.27 3.84 -14.93
N GLY A 96 -3.77 4.93 -15.51
CA GLY A 96 -5.07 4.96 -16.18
C GLY A 96 -4.88 4.61 -17.66
N VAL A 97 -5.49 3.50 -18.11
CA VAL A 97 -5.29 2.95 -19.46
C VAL A 97 -6.40 3.40 -20.42
N SER A 98 -7.64 3.42 -19.93
CA SER A 98 -8.84 3.77 -20.71
C SER A 98 -9.74 4.73 -19.93
N GLY A 99 -10.51 5.57 -20.62
CA GLY A 99 -11.39 6.60 -20.04
C GLY A 99 -10.62 7.84 -19.58
N LEU A 100 -9.63 7.67 -18.71
CA LEU A 100 -8.72 8.72 -18.24
C LEU A 100 -7.28 8.21 -18.27
N ARG A 101 -6.39 8.90 -18.98
CA ARG A 101 -4.98 8.51 -19.11
C ARG A 101 -4.12 9.25 -18.09
N PHE A 102 -3.44 8.49 -17.25
CA PHE A 102 -2.47 9.02 -16.29
C PHE A 102 -1.43 7.97 -15.93
N TYR A 103 -0.28 8.41 -15.41
CA TYR A 103 0.79 7.54 -14.94
C TYR A 103 1.42 8.21 -13.72
N ASN A 104 1.38 7.51 -12.58
CA ASN A 104 2.05 7.92 -11.35
C ASN A 104 2.92 6.78 -10.85
N GLU A 105 4.15 7.13 -10.47
CA GLU A 105 5.12 6.22 -9.88
C GLU A 105 5.56 6.80 -8.53
N SER A 106 5.73 5.94 -7.54
CA SER A 106 6.21 6.33 -6.21
C SER A 106 7.07 5.22 -5.63
N GLU A 107 8.22 5.61 -5.07
CA GLU A 107 9.08 4.69 -4.32
C GLU A 107 8.41 4.33 -2.99
N LEU A 108 8.52 3.06 -2.61
CA LEU A 108 8.01 2.53 -1.35
C LEU A 108 9.17 2.20 -0.44
N ILE A 109 9.08 2.63 0.82
CA ILE A 109 10.07 2.30 1.84
C ILE A 109 9.72 0.92 2.41
N GLU A 110 10.60 -0.05 2.21
CA GLU A 110 10.45 -1.39 2.79
C GLU A 110 10.69 -1.38 4.31
N ILE A 111 9.83 -2.07 5.05
CA ILE A 111 10.04 -2.36 6.46
C ILE A 111 10.36 -3.85 6.58
N VAL A 112 11.66 -4.13 6.63
CA VAL A 112 12.23 -5.49 6.61
C VAL A 112 11.77 -6.33 7.80
N ASP A 113 11.66 -5.73 8.98
CA ASP A 113 11.29 -6.41 10.24
C ASP A 113 9.80 -6.30 10.60
N ALA A 114 8.92 -6.14 9.62
CA ALA A 114 7.47 -6.07 9.82
C ALA A 114 6.81 -7.42 10.21
N GLY A 115 7.58 -8.36 10.75
CA GLY A 115 7.08 -9.63 11.27
C GLY A 115 6.22 -9.46 12.54
N PRO A 116 5.66 -10.56 13.06
CA PRO A 116 4.92 -10.51 14.32
C PRO A 116 5.81 -10.00 15.45
N THR A 117 5.25 -9.17 16.32
CA THR A 117 6.01 -8.61 17.43
C THR A 117 6.18 -9.68 18.51
N VAL A 118 7.43 -9.96 18.88
CA VAL A 118 7.79 -10.90 19.95
C VAL A 118 8.25 -10.11 21.17
N ASN A 119 7.47 -10.16 22.24
CA ASN A 119 7.82 -9.52 23.51
C ASN A 119 8.09 -10.55 24.58
N ILE A 120 9.22 -10.41 25.28
CA ILE A 120 9.57 -11.23 26.44
C ILE A 120 9.46 -10.35 27.67
N GLN A 121 8.68 -10.80 28.65
CA GLN A 121 8.58 -10.12 29.93
C GLN A 121 8.95 -11.09 31.04
N THR A 122 9.90 -10.67 31.85
CA THR A 122 10.33 -11.37 33.06
C THR A 122 9.59 -10.83 34.28
N ASP A 123 9.54 -11.60 35.37
CA ASP A 123 8.96 -11.14 36.64
C ASP A 123 9.83 -10.07 37.31
N LYS A 124 11.16 -10.12 37.10
CA LYS A 124 12.14 -9.17 37.63
C LYS A 124 13.20 -8.80 36.60
N ALA A 125 13.83 -7.63 36.82
CA ALA A 125 14.97 -7.17 36.04
C ALA A 125 16.32 -7.74 36.53
N VAL A 126 16.42 -8.12 37.81
CA VAL A 126 17.66 -8.64 38.44
C VAL A 126 17.32 -9.82 39.34
N TYR A 127 18.12 -10.88 39.25
CA TYR A 127 17.97 -12.12 40.02
C TYR A 127 19.20 -12.36 40.89
N LYS A 128 18.97 -12.91 42.09
CA LYS A 128 20.02 -13.44 42.94
C LYS A 128 20.27 -14.92 42.64
N PRO A 129 21.46 -15.47 42.97
CA PRO A 129 21.69 -16.90 42.87
C PRO A 129 20.64 -17.69 43.66
N GLY A 130 20.02 -18.67 43.02
CA GLY A 130 18.94 -19.48 43.59
C GLY A 130 17.53 -18.94 43.38
N ASP A 131 17.35 -17.74 42.81
CA ASP A 131 16.03 -17.24 42.44
C ASP A 131 15.43 -18.04 41.27
N LEU A 132 14.13 -18.32 41.35
CA LEU A 132 13.36 -18.87 40.24
C LEU A 132 13.03 -17.75 39.24
N VAL A 133 13.44 -17.92 37.98
CA VAL A 133 13.12 -16.99 36.89
C VAL A 133 11.76 -17.34 36.31
N GLN A 134 10.82 -16.39 36.35
CA GLN A 134 9.53 -16.53 35.68
C GLN A 134 9.46 -15.56 34.50
N PHE A 135 9.00 -16.04 33.36
CA PHE A 135 8.85 -15.20 32.18
C PHE A 135 7.60 -15.57 31.39
N ARG A 136 7.13 -14.62 30.59
CA ARG A 136 6.09 -14.82 29.58
C ARG A 136 6.57 -14.31 28.24
N VAL A 137 6.20 -15.04 27.20
CA VAL A 137 6.41 -14.65 25.80
C VAL A 137 5.05 -14.28 25.23
N VAL A 138 4.95 -13.09 24.66
CA VAL A 138 3.73 -12.58 24.02
C VAL A 138 4.05 -12.33 22.55
N LEU A 139 3.44 -13.15 21.69
CA LEU A 139 3.45 -12.96 20.24
C LEU A 139 2.21 -12.17 19.84
N MET A 140 2.41 -11.07 19.11
CA MET A 140 1.32 -10.26 18.60
C MET A 140 1.35 -10.19 17.09
N ASP A 141 0.16 -10.21 16.50
CA ASP A 141 -0.03 -9.85 15.11
C ASP A 141 0.06 -8.33 14.91
N GLU A 142 -0.05 -7.92 13.67
CA GLU A 142 0.08 -6.54 13.26
C GLU A 142 -1.05 -5.60 13.72
N HIS A 143 -2.11 -6.18 14.31
CA HIS A 143 -3.24 -5.49 14.95
C HIS A 143 -3.16 -5.59 16.47
N THR A 144 -2.00 -5.95 17.04
CA THR A 144 -1.78 -6.14 18.49
C THR A 144 -2.63 -7.24 19.12
N ARG A 145 -3.10 -8.20 18.33
CA ARG A 145 -3.87 -9.35 18.82
C ARG A 145 -2.94 -10.54 19.04
N PRO A 146 -3.25 -11.46 19.99
CA PRO A 146 -2.45 -12.65 20.18
C PRO A 146 -2.33 -13.46 18.88
N LEU A 147 -1.09 -13.66 18.43
CA LEU A 147 -0.83 -14.43 17.21
C LEU A 147 -1.05 -15.92 17.49
N LYS A 148 -1.88 -16.56 16.66
CA LYS A 148 -2.10 -18.02 16.71
C LYS A 148 -1.17 -18.68 15.71
N ILE A 149 -0.08 -19.27 16.20
CA ILE A 149 0.82 -20.08 15.39
C ILE A 149 0.63 -21.57 15.70
N PRO A 150 0.58 -22.45 14.69
CA PRO A 150 0.58 -23.89 14.90
C PRO A 150 1.97 -24.41 15.30
N GLU A 151 3.04 -23.71 14.92
CA GLU A 151 4.41 -24.10 15.27
C GLU A 151 4.77 -23.71 16.72
N PRO A 152 5.53 -24.56 17.43
CA PRO A 152 6.05 -24.22 18.75
C PRO A 152 7.15 -23.13 18.66
N ILE A 153 7.17 -22.23 19.65
CA ILE A 153 8.22 -21.21 19.79
C ILE A 153 9.44 -21.84 20.45
N ARG A 154 10.63 -21.55 19.93
CA ARG A 154 11.90 -21.88 20.58
C ARG A 154 12.37 -20.71 21.44
N VAL A 155 12.56 -20.96 22.74
CA VAL A 155 13.12 -19.98 23.68
C VAL A 155 14.48 -20.49 24.15
N GLU A 156 15.50 -19.65 24.06
CA GLU A 156 16.86 -19.98 24.47
C GLU A 156 17.33 -19.00 25.55
N ILE A 157 17.86 -19.53 26.66
CA ILE A 157 18.42 -18.76 27.76
C ILE A 157 19.92 -18.99 27.72
N THR A 158 20.67 -17.94 27.40
CA THR A 158 22.14 -17.99 27.33
C THR A 158 22.75 -17.38 28.59
N VAL A 159 23.90 -17.92 29.00
CA VAL A 159 24.70 -17.36 30.07
C VAL A 159 25.74 -16.45 29.43
N SER A 160 25.86 -15.22 29.91
CA SER A 160 26.96 -14.33 29.50
C SER A 160 28.29 -14.91 30.02
N GLU A 161 29.17 -15.30 29.10
CA GLU A 161 30.57 -15.55 29.45
C GLU A 161 31.20 -14.25 29.95
N LYS A 162 31.87 -14.30 31.10
CA LYS A 162 32.65 -13.15 31.58
C LYS A 162 33.83 -12.94 30.63
N VAL A 163 33.80 -11.84 29.88
CA VAL A 163 34.98 -11.25 29.24
C VAL A 163 35.83 -10.56 30.30
#